data_AF-A0A9E2PY87-F1
#
_entry.id   AF-A0A9E2PY87-F1
#
_cell.length_a   1.000
_cell.length_b   1.000
_cell.length_c   1.000
_cell.angle_alpha   90.00
_cell.angle_beta   90.00
_cell.angle_gamma   90.00
#
_symmetry.space_group_name_H-M   'P 1'
#
loop_
_entity.id
_entity.type
_entity.pdbx_description
1 polymer ?
#
loop_
_entity_poly.entity_id
_entity_poly.type
_entity_poly.pdbx_seq_one_letter_code
_entity_poly.pdbx_strand_id
1 'polypeptide(L)'
;MRLHLRPSGLALGLAAFLLLATCQPAPHPALGATAVGLQDDFIRVAEQVMPSVVSLKAIRVVTVQPMGVPEDFFRGTPFEGMFREMGGQPIRRRMVGQGSGVIIDPRGYILTNNHVV
;
A
#
# COMPACT_ATOMS: atom_id res chain seq x y z
N MET A 1 58.68 -67.97 16.75
CA MET A 1 57.66 -68.16 15.68
C MET A 1 56.31 -68.14 16.36
N ARG A 2 55.50 -67.09 16.13
CA ARG A 2 54.25 -67.12 15.32
C ARG A 2 53.21 -68.10 15.88
N LEU A 3 51.94 -67.77 16.15
CA LEU A 3 51.13 -66.57 15.96
C LEU A 3 49.92 -66.74 16.92
N HIS A 4 49.50 -65.67 17.59
CA HIS A 4 48.29 -65.60 18.40
C HIS A 4 47.04 -65.75 17.52
N LEU A 5 46.14 -66.68 17.87
CA LEU A 5 44.77 -66.74 17.34
C LEU A 5 43.88 -65.78 18.14
N ARG A 6 43.16 -64.89 17.44
CA ARG A 6 41.96 -64.23 18.00
C ARG A 6 40.81 -64.43 17.02
N PRO A 7 39.68 -65.02 17.46
CA PRO A 7 38.46 -65.01 16.66
C PRO A 7 37.85 -63.61 16.70
N SER A 8 37.78 -63.02 15.52
CA SER A 8 37.09 -61.79 15.18
C SER A 8 35.58 -62.02 15.07
N GLY A 9 34.80 -61.30 15.84
CA GLY A 9 33.35 -61.23 15.71
C GLY A 9 32.78 -60.39 16.84
N LEU A 10 31.81 -59.53 16.54
CA LEU A 10 31.19 -58.54 17.43
C LEU A 10 32.04 -57.31 17.77
N ALA A 11 32.01 -56.31 16.90
CA ALA A 11 31.89 -54.90 17.31
C ALA A 11 31.67 -54.01 16.08
N LEU A 12 30.57 -54.20 15.35
CA LEU A 12 30.23 -53.28 14.26
C LEU A 12 28.71 -53.09 14.16
N GLY A 13 28.09 -52.65 15.25
CA GLY A 13 26.64 -52.42 15.29
C GLY A 13 26.20 -51.16 16.06
N LEU A 14 27.11 -50.38 16.66
CA LEU A 14 26.71 -49.31 17.59
C LEU A 14 27.34 -47.93 17.32
N ALA A 15 27.96 -47.71 16.16
CA ALA A 15 28.57 -46.42 15.82
C ALA A 15 27.73 -45.57 14.85
N ALA A 16 26.71 -46.14 14.20
CA ALA A 16 25.94 -45.42 13.18
C ALA A 16 24.66 -44.73 13.72
N PHE A 17 24.32 -44.91 15.00
CA PHE A 17 23.15 -44.26 15.60
C PHE A 17 23.51 -43.00 16.42
N LEU A 18 24.78 -42.57 16.39
CA LEU A 18 25.26 -41.41 17.15
C LEU A 18 25.77 -40.27 16.24
N LEU A 19 25.21 -40.13 15.04
CA LEU A 19 25.54 -39.01 14.14
C LEU A 19 24.33 -38.21 13.62
N LEU A 20 23.12 -38.46 14.13
CA LEU A 20 21.93 -37.64 13.79
C LEU A 20 21.54 -36.60 14.85
N ALA A 21 22.32 -36.45 15.92
CA ALA A 21 22.07 -35.47 16.96
C ALA A 21 23.04 -34.30 16.86
N THR A 22 22.61 -33.24 16.17
CA THR A 22 22.77 -31.80 16.53
C THR A 22 22.67 -30.90 15.28
N CYS A 23 21.56 -30.95 14.57
CA CYS A 23 21.11 -29.74 13.88
C CYS A 23 20.29 -28.92 14.89
N GLN A 24 20.96 -28.32 15.88
CA GLN A 24 20.32 -27.29 16.70
C GLN A 24 20.13 -26.07 15.78
N PRO A 25 18.90 -25.64 15.47
CA PRO A 25 18.71 -24.34 14.84
C PRO A 25 19.30 -23.30 15.81
N ALA A 26 20.11 -22.39 15.27
CA ALA A 26 20.68 -21.30 16.05
C ALA A 26 19.57 -20.61 16.88
N PRO A 27 19.83 -20.22 18.14
CA PRO A 27 18.91 -19.37 18.87
C PRO A 27 18.81 -18.06 18.10
N HIS A 28 17.78 -17.94 17.27
CA HIS A 28 17.33 -16.65 16.77
C HIS A 28 16.92 -15.88 18.02
N PRO A 29 17.35 -14.62 18.20
CA PRO A 29 16.85 -13.83 19.31
C PRO A 29 15.33 -13.85 19.19
N ALA A 30 14.67 -14.54 20.11
CA ALA A 30 13.26 -14.36 20.35
C ALA A 30 13.17 -12.93 20.87
N LEU A 31 13.03 -11.97 19.95
CA LEU A 31 12.66 -10.62 20.30
C LEU A 31 11.33 -10.81 21.00
N GLY A 32 11.35 -10.74 22.33
CA GLY A 32 10.16 -10.67 23.15
C GLY A 32 9.47 -9.37 22.83
N ALA A 33 8.77 -9.34 21.69
CA ALA A 33 7.84 -8.30 21.35
C ALA A 33 6.65 -8.48 22.29
N THR A 34 6.78 -7.92 23.48
CA THR A 34 5.59 -7.56 24.24
C THR A 34 4.77 -6.65 23.33
N ALA A 35 3.44 -6.80 23.32
CA ALA A 35 2.57 -5.99 22.47
C ALA A 35 2.83 -4.48 22.63
N VAL A 36 3.31 -4.08 23.81
CA VAL A 36 3.76 -2.71 24.14
C VAL A 36 5.02 -2.32 23.37
N GLY A 37 6.07 -3.15 23.35
CA GLY A 37 7.31 -2.82 22.62
C GLY A 37 7.07 -2.67 21.12
N LEU A 38 6.19 -3.49 20.54
CA LEU A 38 5.80 -3.36 19.13
C LEU A 38 5.05 -2.04 18.86
N GLN A 39 4.18 -1.64 19.79
CA GLN A 39 3.43 -0.38 19.70
C GLN A 39 4.37 0.82 19.72
N ASP A 40 5.37 0.83 20.61
CA ASP A 40 6.37 1.89 20.70
C ASP A 40 7.19 2.01 19.41
N ASP A 41 7.55 0.88 18.79
CA ASP A 41 8.27 0.88 17.51
C ASP A 41 7.44 1.48 16.37
N PHE A 42 6.13 1.16 16.30
CA PHE A 42 5.24 1.77 15.31
C PHE A 42 5.08 3.28 15.52
N ILE A 43 4.94 3.72 16.77
CA ILE A 43 4.83 5.15 17.12
C ILE A 43 6.08 5.90 16.66
N ARG A 44 7.28 5.37 16.98
CA ARG A 44 8.55 6.00 16.59
C ARG A 44 8.69 6.16 15.07
N VAL A 45 8.34 5.12 14.32
CA VAL A 45 8.38 5.19 12.84
C VAL A 45 7.35 6.19 12.32
N ALA A 46 6.13 6.16 12.87
CA ALA A 46 5.06 7.07 12.48
C ALA A 46 5.46 8.54 12.69
N GLU A 47 6.00 8.88 13.86
CA GLU A 47 6.48 10.24 14.18
C GLU A 47 7.59 10.70 13.21
N GLN A 48 8.46 9.79 12.79
CA GLN A 48 9.54 10.10 11.85
C GLN A 48 9.03 10.34 10.42
N VAL A 49 7.99 9.61 9.98
CA VAL A 49 7.48 9.70 8.59
C VAL A 49 6.36 10.72 8.42
N MET A 50 5.62 11.06 9.49
CA MET A 50 4.50 12.02 9.47
C MET A 50 4.85 13.35 8.78
N PRO A 51 6.03 13.98 9.00
CA PRO A 51 6.38 15.24 8.35
C PRO A 51 6.47 15.16 6.81
N SER A 52 6.60 13.95 6.24
CA SER A 52 6.67 13.74 4.80
C SER A 52 5.30 13.67 4.13
N VAL A 53 4.21 13.57 4.91
CA VAL A 53 2.84 13.43 4.38
C VAL A 53 2.10 14.75 4.46
N VAL A 54 1.47 15.15 3.37
CA VAL A 54 0.74 16.42 3.25
C VAL A 54 -0.74 16.20 2.87
N SER A 55 -1.58 17.14 3.29
CA SER A 55 -2.98 17.22 2.84
C SER A 55 -3.08 18.15 1.64
N LEU A 56 -3.74 17.69 0.59
CA LEU A 56 -3.85 18.37 -0.69
C LEU A 56 -5.30 18.77 -0.96
N LYS A 57 -5.47 19.99 -1.50
CA LYS A 57 -6.74 20.50 -2.03
C LYS A 57 -6.50 21.05 -3.43
N ALA A 58 -6.99 20.34 -4.44
CA ALA A 58 -6.91 20.74 -5.83
C ALA A 58 -8.23 21.39 -6.27
N ILE A 59 -8.15 22.41 -7.10
CA ILE A 59 -9.32 23.09 -7.65
C ILE A 59 -9.16 23.11 -9.17
N ARG A 60 -10.02 22.37 -9.88
CA ARG A 60 -10.08 22.36 -11.34
C ARG A 60 -11.35 23.08 -11.80
N VAL A 61 -11.20 24.02 -12.72
CA VAL A 61 -12.34 24.62 -13.41
C VAL A 61 -12.53 23.87 -14.72
N VAL A 62 -13.53 22.99 -14.76
CA VAL A 62 -13.89 22.24 -15.97
C VAL A 62 -15.09 22.87 -16.63
N THR A 63 -15.04 22.96 -17.95
CA THR A 63 -16.19 23.36 -18.75
C THR A 63 -16.98 22.10 -19.07
N VAL A 64 -18.15 21.95 -18.45
CA VAL A 64 -19.05 20.83 -18.70
C VAL A 64 -20.06 21.29 -19.75
N GLN A 65 -20.09 20.59 -20.88
CA GLN A 65 -21.18 20.74 -21.82
C GLN A 65 -22.37 19.95 -21.26
N PRO A 66 -23.51 20.59 -20.94
CA PRO A 66 -24.68 19.85 -20.51
C PRO A 66 -25.02 18.81 -21.59
N MET A 67 -25.14 17.55 -21.17
CA MET A 67 -25.73 16.51 -22.03
C MET A 67 -27.12 17.01 -22.42
N GLY A 68 -27.27 17.38 -23.68
CA GLY A 68 -28.49 17.99 -24.20
C GLY A 68 -29.67 17.08 -23.92
N VAL A 69 -30.65 17.60 -23.19
CA VAL A 69 -31.99 17.04 -23.14
C VAL A 69 -32.52 17.14 -24.58
N PRO A 70 -33.11 16.08 -25.16
CA PRO A 70 -33.64 16.14 -26.51
C PRO A 70 -34.53 17.38 -26.66
N GLU A 71 -34.32 18.13 -27.75
CA GLU A 71 -35.01 19.42 -27.99
C GLU A 71 -36.55 19.27 -27.99
N ASP A 72 -37.02 18.04 -28.19
CA ASP A 72 -38.43 17.64 -28.16
C ASP A 72 -39.01 17.48 -26.75
N PHE A 73 -38.18 17.40 -25.69
CA PHE A 73 -38.64 17.18 -24.31
C PHE A 73 -39.36 18.40 -23.73
N PHE A 74 -38.98 19.62 -24.14
CA PHE A 74 -39.57 20.87 -23.65
C PHE A 74 -40.49 21.56 -24.67
N ARG A 75 -40.67 20.97 -25.87
CA ARG A 75 -41.50 21.53 -26.94
C ARG A 75 -42.96 21.61 -26.49
N GLY A 76 -43.55 22.80 -26.54
CA GLY A 76 -44.93 23.05 -26.08
C GLY A 76 -45.09 23.26 -24.56
N THR A 77 -44.00 23.29 -23.80
CA THR A 77 -44.05 23.66 -22.37
C THR A 77 -43.85 25.17 -22.21
N PRO A 78 -44.33 25.80 -21.11
CA PRO A 78 -44.04 27.19 -20.79
C PRO A 78 -42.52 27.52 -20.67
N PHE A 79 -41.67 26.49 -20.63
CA PHE A 79 -40.22 26.59 -20.46
C PHE A 79 -39.43 26.48 -21.77
N GLU A 80 -40.09 26.31 -22.92
CA GLU A 80 -39.45 26.15 -24.24
C GLU A 80 -38.48 27.29 -24.60
N GLY A 81 -38.92 28.53 -24.44
CA GLY A 81 -38.08 29.71 -24.74
C GLY A 81 -36.85 29.82 -23.83
N MET A 82 -37.00 29.51 -22.54
CA MET A 82 -35.92 29.53 -21.55
C MET A 82 -34.89 28.42 -21.82
N PHE A 83 -35.36 27.23 -22.21
CA PHE A 83 -34.46 26.10 -22.49
C PHE A 83 -33.70 26.27 -23.80
N ARG A 84 -34.32 26.88 -24.83
CA ARG A 84 -33.62 27.20 -26.09
C ARG A 84 -32.48 28.20 -25.89
N GLU A 85 -32.61 29.12 -24.94
CA GLU A 85 -31.58 30.12 -24.63
C GLU A 85 -30.48 29.56 -23.69
N MET A 86 -30.81 28.61 -22.81
CA MET A 86 -29.92 28.07 -21.78
C MET A 86 -29.32 26.68 -22.10
N GLY A 87 -29.97 25.89 -22.96
CA GLY A 87 -29.77 24.45 -23.12
C GLY A 87 -28.49 24.01 -23.84
N GLY A 88 -27.67 24.94 -24.33
CA GLY A 88 -26.45 24.63 -25.09
C GLY A 88 -25.18 25.29 -24.58
N GLN A 89 -25.26 26.19 -23.59
CA GLN A 89 -24.08 26.93 -23.18
C GLN A 89 -23.17 26.07 -22.28
N PRO A 90 -21.86 26.00 -22.58
CA PRO A 90 -20.91 25.29 -21.73
C PRO A 90 -20.88 25.92 -20.32
N ILE A 91 -21.16 25.12 -19.29
CA ILE A 91 -21.14 25.60 -17.91
C ILE A 91 -19.76 25.36 -17.31
N ARG A 92 -19.10 26.41 -16.83
CA ARG A 92 -17.86 26.27 -16.05
C ARG A 92 -18.21 25.79 -14.65
N ARG A 93 -17.83 24.57 -14.31
CA ARG A 93 -17.99 23.99 -12.97
C ARG A 93 -16.63 23.92 -12.26
N ARG A 94 -16.60 24.37 -11.01
CA ARG A 94 -15.44 24.19 -10.14
C ARG A 94 -15.52 22.82 -9.48
N MET A 95 -14.61 21.92 -9.85
CA MET A 95 -14.40 20.64 -9.16
C MET A 95 -13.31 20.82 -8.12
N VAL A 96 -13.55 20.28 -6.93
CA VAL A 96 -12.57 20.30 -5.82
C VAL A 96 -12.17 18.86 -5.55
N GLY A 97 -10.88 18.58 -5.70
CA GLY A 97 -10.25 17.32 -5.28
C GLY A 97 -9.63 17.50 -3.89
N GLN A 98 -9.78 16.49 -3.03
CA GLN A 98 -9.10 16.42 -1.74
C GLN A 98 -8.40 15.08 -1.64
N GLY A 99 -7.17 15.06 -1.15
CA GLY A 99 -6.41 13.84 -0.99
C GLY A 99 -5.14 14.06 -0.17
N SER A 100 -4.37 13.00 -0.01
CA SER A 100 -3.03 13.05 0.59
C SER A 100 -1.95 13.02 -0.50
N GLY A 101 -0.76 13.49 -0.13
CA GLY A 101 0.44 13.31 -0.93
C GLY A 101 1.66 13.07 -0.05
N VAL A 102 2.74 12.60 -0.65
CA VAL A 102 4.02 12.35 0.03
C VAL A 102 5.11 13.17 -0.64
N ILE A 103 5.93 13.85 0.16
CA ILE A 103 7.11 14.59 -0.31
C ILE A 103 8.21 13.58 -0.65
N ILE A 104 8.67 13.57 -1.91
CA ILE A 104 9.68 12.62 -2.40
C ILE A 104 11.07 13.22 -2.57
N ASP A 105 11.18 14.56 -2.53
CA ASP A 105 12.42 15.28 -2.81
C ASP A 105 12.48 16.57 -1.97
N PRO A 106 13.66 16.95 -1.42
CA PRO A 106 13.85 18.21 -0.67
C PRO A 106 13.47 19.49 -1.43
N ARG A 107 13.42 19.44 -2.77
CA ARG A 107 12.94 20.54 -3.62
C ARG A 107 11.42 20.77 -3.51
N GLY A 108 10.69 19.87 -2.85
CA GLY A 108 9.25 19.98 -2.64
C GLY A 108 8.38 19.25 -3.66
N TYR A 109 8.90 18.21 -4.34
CA TYR A 109 8.07 17.37 -5.20
C TYR A 109 7.15 16.48 -4.37
N ILE A 110 5.85 16.50 -4.70
CA ILE A 110 4.81 15.74 -3.99
C ILE A 110 4.22 14.70 -4.93
N LEU A 111 4.22 13.44 -4.51
CA LEU A 111 3.54 12.35 -5.17
C LEU A 111 2.10 12.23 -4.63
N THR A 112 1.11 12.19 -5.51
CA THR A 112 -0.30 11.96 -5.17
C THR A 112 -0.98 11.16 -6.28
N ASN A 113 -2.23 10.77 -6.06
CA ASN A 113 -3.01 10.06 -7.07
C ASN A 113 -3.48 11.02 -8.18
N ASN A 114 -3.55 10.54 -9.41
CA ASN A 114 -3.97 11.30 -10.58
C ASN A 114 -5.37 11.92 -10.43
N HIS A 115 -6.31 11.22 -9.78
CA HIS A 115 -7.68 11.71 -9.61
C HIS A 115 -7.81 12.86 -8.58
N VAL A 116 -6.77 13.09 -7.76
CA VAL A 116 -6.77 14.18 -6.77
C VAL A 116 -6.46 15.50 -7.46
N VAL A 117 -5.52 15.47 -8.40
CA VAL A 117 -5.00 16.68 -9.07
C VAL A 117 -5.96 17.18 -10.11
#